data_AF-A0A2I1N8G2-F1
#
_entry.id   AF-A0A2I1N8G2-F1
#
_cell.length_a   1.000
_cell.length_b   1.000
_cell.length_c   1.000
_cell.angle_alpha   90.00
_cell.angle_beta   90.00
_cell.angle_gamma   90.00
#
_symmetry.space_group_name_H-M   'P 1'
#
loop_
_entity.id
_entity.type
_entity.pdbx_description
1 polymer ?
#
loop_
_entity_poly.entity_id
_entity_poly.type
_entity_poly.pdbx_seq_one_letter_code
_entity_poly.pdbx_strand_id
1 'polypeptide(L)' 'MFTKCIGVLLIAFIFTGCGIKPDPVYKEVLTPIRCQAKMPVKPANDGSFEAHKNKMVYYLRCESALKYCLGLTPLKGD' A
#
# COMPACT_ATOMS: atom_id res chain seq x y z
N MET A 1 -23.81 -17.71 58.37
CA MET A 1 -22.37 -17.55 58.13
C MET A 1 -21.99 -17.81 56.67
N PHE A 2 -22.54 -18.86 56.04
CA PHE A 2 -22.29 -19.22 54.62
C PHE A 2 -22.66 -18.16 53.57
N THR A 3 -23.74 -17.38 53.79
CA THR A 3 -24.25 -16.42 52.80
C THR A 3 -23.31 -15.22 52.57
N LYS A 4 -22.45 -14.88 53.55
CA LYS A 4 -21.51 -13.74 53.43
C LYS A 4 -20.27 -14.08 52.60
N CYS A 5 -19.87 -15.34 52.53
CA CYS A 5 -18.70 -15.79 51.78
C CYS A 5 -18.96 -15.80 50.26
N ILE A 6 -20.21 -16.05 49.84
CA ILE A 6 -20.62 -16.10 48.43
C ILE A 6 -20.49 -14.73 47.77
N GLY A 7 -20.82 -13.65 48.50
CA GLY A 7 -20.67 -12.28 48.00
C GLY A 7 -19.21 -11.88 47.74
N VAL A 8 -18.27 -12.35 48.58
CA VAL A 8 -16.84 -12.04 48.46
C VAL A 8 -16.20 -12.78 47.27
N LEU A 9 -16.61 -14.03 47.03
CA LEU A 9 -16.14 -14.82 45.89
C LEU A 9 -16.56 -14.22 44.54
N LEU A 10 -17.80 -13.72 44.43
CA LEU A 10 -18.28 -13.07 43.20
C LEU A 10 -17.52 -11.78 42.88
N ILE A 11 -17.14 -11.00 43.89
CA ILE A 11 -16.37 -9.77 43.69
C ILE A 11 -14.94 -10.10 43.21
N ALA A 12 -14.34 -11.18 43.71
CA ALA A 12 -12.99 -11.61 43.31
C ALA A 12 -12.90 -12.00 41.82
N PHE A 13 -13.96 -12.59 41.24
CA PHE A 13 -14.01 -12.93 39.82
C PHE A 13 -14.16 -11.72 38.89
N ILE A 14 -14.64 -10.57 39.38
CA ILE A 14 -14.81 -9.36 38.56
C ILE A 14 -13.46 -8.64 38.37
N PHE A 15 -12.52 -8.80 39.31
CA PHE A 15 -11.20 -8.15 39.25
C PHE A 15 -10.12 -8.98 38.53
N THR A 16 -10.42 -10.21 38.08
CA THR A 16 -9.48 -10.98 37.26
C THR A 16 -9.58 -10.53 35.81
N GLY A 17 -8.83 -9.49 35.44
CA GLY A 17 -8.65 -9.07 34.05
C GLY A 17 -7.90 -10.14 33.24
N CYS A 18 -8.32 -10.34 32.00
CA CYS A 18 -7.67 -11.28 31.06
C CYS A 18 -6.24 -10.78 30.75
N GLY A 19 -5.23 -11.38 31.38
CA GLY A 19 -3.82 -11.01 31.25
C GLY A 19 -3.13 -11.53 29.97
N ILE A 20 -3.90 -11.89 28.93
CA ILE A 20 -3.35 -12.40 27.69
C ILE A 20 -2.75 -11.22 26.92
N LYS A 21 -1.43 -11.07 27.05
CA LYS A 21 -0.64 -10.15 26.23
C LYS A 21 -0.64 -10.76 24.81
N PRO A 22 -1.18 -10.06 23.80
CA PRO A 22 -1.12 -10.58 22.44
C PRO A 22 0.34 -10.64 22.00
N ASP A 23 0.72 -11.73 21.34
CA ASP A 23 2.05 -11.86 20.75
C ASP A 23 2.28 -10.73 19.74
N PRO A 24 3.49 -10.15 19.66
CA PRO A 24 3.78 -9.09 18.72
C PRO A 24 3.63 -9.60 17.28
N VAL A 25 2.59 -9.13 16.59
CA VAL A 25 2.37 -9.41 15.16
C VAL A 25 3.33 -8.54 14.35
N TYR A 26 4.44 -9.13 13.91
CA TYR A 26 5.34 -8.50 12.96
C TYR A 26 4.68 -8.44 11.58
N LYS A 27 4.47 -7.23 11.06
CA LYS A 27 4.07 -7.02 9.67
C LYS A 27 5.32 -6.74 8.85
N GLU A 28 5.56 -7.58 7.86
CA GLU A 28 6.59 -7.31 6.85
C GLU A 28 6.14 -6.12 5.99
N VAL A 29 6.91 -5.04 6.03
CA VAL A 29 6.70 -3.89 5.16
C VAL A 29 7.44 -4.18 3.86
N LEU A 30 6.71 -4.60 2.83
CA LEU A 30 7.27 -4.77 1.49
C LEU A 30 7.64 -3.39 0.93
N THR A 31 8.94 -3.08 0.91
CA THR A 31 9.44 -1.85 0.28
C THR A 31 9.41 -2.03 -1.24
N PRO A 32 8.78 -1.11 -2.00
CA PRO A 32 8.73 -1.23 -3.44
C PRO A 32 10.13 -1.11 -4.04
N ILE A 33 10.48 -2.06 -4.92
CA ILE A 33 11.75 -2.04 -5.65
C ILE A 33 11.66 -0.93 -6.70
N ARG A 34 12.72 -0.14 -6.84
CA ARG A 34 12.79 0.94 -7.84
C ARG A 34 12.77 0.32 -9.25
N CYS A 35 11.84 0.75 -10.08
CA CYS A 35 11.83 0.38 -11.49
C CYS A 35 13.01 1.04 -12.21
N GLN A 36 13.68 0.28 -13.09
CA GLN A 36 14.83 0.76 -13.86
C GLN A 36 14.43 1.62 -15.08
N ALA A 37 13.15 1.66 -15.44
CA ALA A 37 12.67 2.47 -16.55
C ALA A 37 12.66 3.96 -16.18
N LYS A 38 13.18 4.80 -17.08
CA LYS A 38 13.11 6.25 -16.96
C LYS A 38 11.82 6.75 -17.60
N MET A 39 11.06 7.57 -16.87
CA MET A 39 9.89 8.24 -17.45
C MET A 39 10.32 9.25 -18.51
N PRO A 40 9.63 9.31 -19.67
CA PRO A 40 9.90 10.30 -20.70
C PRO A 40 9.63 11.72 -20.18
N VAL A 41 10.20 12.73 -20.83
CA VAL A 41 9.95 14.13 -20.49
C VAL A 41 8.61 14.56 -21.07
N LYS A 42 7.76 15.19 -20.25
CA LYS A 42 6.45 15.69 -20.69
C LYS A 42 6.63 16.80 -21.73
N PRO A 43 6.04 16.69 -22.93
CA PRO A 43 6.14 17.73 -23.94
C PRO A 43 5.38 18.99 -23.52
N ALA A 44 5.87 20.14 -23.99
CA ALA A 44 5.20 21.43 -23.80
C ALA A 44 3.85 21.47 -24.53
N ASN A 45 2.97 22.37 -24.07
CA ASN A 45 1.66 22.59 -24.68
C ASN A 45 1.57 23.99 -25.25
N ASP A 46 1.59 24.12 -26.57
CA ASP A 46 1.38 25.38 -27.28
C ASP A 46 -0.09 25.56 -27.74
N GLY A 47 -0.95 24.55 -27.52
CA GLY A 47 -2.35 24.56 -27.97
C GLY A 47 -2.54 24.15 -29.43
N SER A 48 -1.47 23.80 -30.15
CA SER A 48 -1.54 23.26 -31.50
C SER A 48 -1.99 21.80 -31.50
N PHE A 49 -2.60 21.37 -32.61
CA PHE A 49 -2.96 19.97 -32.81
C PHE A 49 -1.74 19.03 -32.69
N GLU A 50 -0.59 19.46 -33.21
CA GLU A 50 0.69 18.74 -33.12
C GLU A 50 1.11 18.53 -31.66
N ALA A 51 1.03 19.56 -30.80
CA ALA A 51 1.36 19.41 -29.38
C ALA A 51 0.37 18.48 -28.65
N HIS A 52 -0.91 18.53 -28.99
CA HIS A 52 -1.90 17.58 -28.46
C HIS A 52 -1.59 16.14 -28.88
N LYS A 53 -1.24 15.92 -30.16
CA LYS A 53 -0.80 14.62 -30.67
C LYS A 53 0.44 14.12 -29.94
N ASN A 54 1.46 14.96 -29.76
CA ASN A 54 2.69 14.61 -29.05
C ASN A 54 2.44 14.26 -27.57
N LYS A 55 1.48 14.93 -26.92
CA LYS A 55 1.03 14.56 -25.57
C LYS A 55 0.38 13.18 -25.53
N MET A 56 -0.46 12.85 -26.51
CA MET A 56 -1.10 11.52 -26.56
C MET A 56 -0.04 10.42 -26.70
N VAL A 57 0.96 10.62 -27.56
CA VAL A 57 2.10 9.69 -27.70
C VAL A 57 2.89 9.59 -26.39
N TYR A 58 3.14 10.72 -25.72
CA TYR A 58 3.80 10.74 -24.41
C TYR A 58 3.06 9.88 -23.37
N TYR A 59 1.74 9.98 -23.28
CA TYR A 59 0.95 9.18 -22.33
C TYR A 59 1.02 7.68 -22.64
N LEU A 60 1.01 7.29 -23.92
CA LEU A 60 1.19 5.90 -24.33
C LEU A 60 2.57 5.35 -23.91
N ARG A 61 3.63 6.17 -24.03
CA ARG A 61 4.98 5.80 -23.57
C ARG A 61 5.08 5.69 -22.05
N CYS A 62 4.36 6.54 -21.31
CA CYS A 62 4.28 6.40 -19.85
C CYS A 62 3.59 5.09 -19.46
N GLU A 63 2.50 4.74 -20.14
CA GLU A 63 1.78 3.49 -19.89
C GLU A 63 2.64 2.25 -20.17
N SER A 64 3.41 2.25 -21.28
CA SER A 64 4.31 1.13 -21.59
C SER A 64 5.42 0.99 -20.55
N ALA A 65 6.02 2.10 -20.10
CA ALA A 65 7.03 2.08 -19.05
C ALA A 65 6.47 1.54 -17.73
N LEU A 66 5.23 1.92 -17.36
CA LEU A 66 4.56 1.39 -16.16
C LEU A 66 4.27 -0.11 -16.26
N LYS A 67 3.77 -0.58 -17.41
CA LYS A 67 3.53 -2.01 -17.63
C LYS A 67 4.81 -2.83 -17.53
N TYR A 68 5.94 -2.29 -17.97
CA TYR A 68 7.24 -2.90 -17.73
C TYR A 68 7.63 -2.94 -16.26
N CYS A 69 7.44 -1.84 -15.52
CA CYS A 69 7.73 -1.80 -14.09
C CYS A 69 6.89 -2.82 -13.29
N LEU A 70 5.70 -3.15 -13.78
CA LEU A 70 4.83 -4.19 -13.22
C LEU A 70 5.18 -5.61 -13.69
N GLY A 71 6.17 -5.77 -14.58
CA GLY A 71 6.57 -7.06 -15.14
C GLY A 71 5.57 -7.66 -16.14
N LEU A 72 4.63 -6.86 -16.65
CA LEU A 72 3.57 -7.33 -17.55
C LEU A 72 4.03 -7.41 -19.01
N THR A 73 4.97 -6.56 -19.42
CA THR A 73 5.46 -6.46 -20.81
C THR A 73 6.93 -6.03 -20.85
N PRO A 74 7.71 -6.43 -21.88
CA PRO A 74 9.07 -5.90 -22.07
C PRO A 74 9.06 -4.40 -22.36
N LEU A 75 10.14 -3.69 -22.02
CA LEU A 75 10.29 -2.28 -22.41
C LEU A 75 10.28 -2.18 -23.93
N LYS A 76 9.29 -1.45 -24.44
CA LYS A 76 9.24 -1.08 -25.85
C LYS A 76 10.18 0.11 -26.02
N GLY A 77 11.34 -0.13 -26.63
CA GLY A 77 12.34 0.90 -26.91
C GLY A 77 11.77 2.02 -27.78
N ASP A 78 12.34 3.23 -27.57
CA ASP A 78 11.92 4.50 -28.18
C ASP A 78 12.45 4.67 -29.61
#